data_AF-A0A1K0IPA1-F1
#
_entry.id   AF-A0A1K0IPA1-F1
#
_cell.length_a   1.000
_cell.length_b   1.000
_cell.length_c   1.000
_cell.angle_alpha   90.00
_cell.angle_beta   90.00
_cell.angle_gamma   90.00
#
_symmetry.space_group_name_H-M   'P 1'
#
loop_
_entity.id
_entity.type
_entity.pdbx_description
1 polymer ?
#
loop_
_entity_poly.entity_id
_entity_poly.type
_entity_poly.pdbx_seq_one_letter_code
_entity_poly.pdbx_strand_id
1 'polypeptide(L)' 'MGKPAITDADLRRAHRAMRIATPFDAMSDLLRTALAAAARAMASRDQQRAARRPAGGIPDLKRRAAGDFDD' A
#
# COMPACT_ATOMS: atom_id res chain seq x y z
N MET A 1 18.70 5.11 4.82
CA MET A 1 17.29 4.86 4.46
C MET A 1 16.55 4.40 5.72
N GLY A 2 15.76 5.28 6.34
CA GLY A 2 14.97 4.93 7.53
C GLY A 2 13.79 4.04 7.15
N LYS A 3 13.65 2.89 7.79
CA LYS A 3 12.42 2.09 7.67
C LYS A 3 11.24 3.01 8.06
N PRO A 4 10.17 3.10 7.25
CA PRO A 4 9.00 3.86 7.64
C PRO A 4 8.52 3.36 9.00
N ALA A 5 8.37 4.27 9.95
CA ALA A 5 7.83 3.97 11.26
C ALA A 5 6.39 3.47 11.06
N ILE A 6 6.16 2.20 11.34
CA ILE A 6 4.83 1.59 11.24
C ILE A 6 4.05 1.98 12.49
N THR A 7 2.91 2.64 12.29
CA THR A 7 2.03 3.04 13.39
C THR A 7 1.05 1.91 13.74
N ASP A 8 0.40 1.99 14.91
CA ASP A 8 -0.65 1.04 15.29
C ASP A 8 -1.84 1.07 14.30
N ALA A 9 -2.12 2.26 13.74
CA ALA A 9 -3.13 2.42 12.71
C ALA A 9 -2.80 1.63 11.43
N ASP A 10 -1.53 1.60 11.02
CA ASP A 10 -1.07 0.83 9.86
C ASP A 10 -1.20 -0.68 10.11
N LEU A 11 -0.91 -1.13 11.33
CA LEU A 11 -1.09 -2.53 11.72
C LEU A 11 -2.57 -2.93 11.70
N ARG A 12 -3.47 -2.11 12.26
CA ARG A 12 -4.92 -2.36 12.22
C ARG A 12 -5.48 -2.34 10.81
N ARG A 13 -4.98 -1.44 9.95
CA ARG A 13 -5.34 -1.40 8.52
C ARG A 13 -4.90 -2.67 7.81
N ALA A 14 -3.66 -3.12 8.05
CA ALA A 14 -3.14 -4.36 7.50
C ALA A 14 -3.95 -5.58 7.98
N HIS A 15 -4.35 -5.59 9.25
CA HIS A 15 -5.12 -6.69 9.86
C HIS A 15 -6.48 -6.84 9.19
N ARG A 16 -7.19 -5.72 8.98
CA ARG A 16 -8.44 -5.68 8.22
C ARG A 16 -8.25 -6.08 6.75
N ALA A 17 -7.18 -5.61 6.10
CA ALA A 17 -6.90 -5.92 4.70
C ALA A 17 -6.62 -7.41 4.49
N MET A 18 -5.93 -8.07 5.42
CA MET A 18 -5.63 -9.50 5.36
C MET A 18 -6.77 -10.39 5.87
N ARG A 19 -7.85 -9.80 6.42
CA ARG A 19 -9.04 -10.52 6.93
C ARG A 19 -8.67 -11.64 7.92
N ILE A 20 -7.69 -11.38 8.78
CA ILE A 20 -7.26 -12.33 9.81
C ILE A 20 -8.42 -12.54 10.81
N ALA A 21 -8.81 -13.80 11.01
CA ALA A 21 -9.89 -14.16 11.94
C ALA A 21 -9.53 -13.87 13.41
N THR A 22 -8.26 -14.00 13.77
CA THR A 22 -7.77 -13.74 15.12
C THR A 22 -7.89 -12.24 15.46
N PRO A 23 -8.49 -11.87 16.61
CA PRO A 23 -8.50 -10.50 17.09
C PRO A 23 -7.08 -9.94 17.23
N PHE A 24 -6.92 -8.64 16.96
CA PHE A 24 -5.60 -7.97 16.97
C PHE A 24 -4.84 -8.15 18.30
N ASP A 25 -5.55 -8.03 19.42
CA ASP A 25 -4.93 -8.13 20.76
C ASP A 25 -4.52 -9.57 21.12
N ALA A 26 -5.16 -10.56 20.49
CA ALA A 26 -4.90 -11.99 20.70
C ALA A 26 -3.87 -12.59 19.71
N MET A 27 -3.24 -11.76 18.85
CA MET A 27 -2.24 -12.23 17.88
C MET A 27 -0.92 -12.60 18.56
N SER A 28 -0.35 -13.74 18.18
CA SER A 28 1.02 -14.14 18.56
C SER A 28 2.06 -13.18 17.99
N ASP A 29 3.23 -13.11 18.62
CA ASP A 29 4.32 -12.21 18.21
C ASP A 29 4.82 -12.50 16.78
N LEU A 30 4.82 -13.77 16.37
CA LEU A 30 5.13 -14.16 14.99
C LEU A 30 4.13 -13.56 14.01
N LEU A 31 2.84 -13.62 14.33
CA LEU A 31 1.78 -13.08 13.48
C LEU A 31 1.81 -11.54 13.46
N ARG A 32 2.14 -10.89 14.59
CA ARG A 32 2.37 -9.44 14.65
C ARG A 32 3.56 -9.02 13.79
N THR A 33 4.63 -9.80 13.78
CA THR A 33 5.82 -9.54 12.95
C THR A 33 5.52 -9.65 11.46
N ALA A 34 4.79 -10.69 11.06
CA ALA A 34 4.33 -10.86 9.68
C ALA A 34 3.39 -9.72 9.27
N LEU A 35 2.49 -9.30 10.16
CA LEU A 35 1.59 -8.17 9.95
C LEU A 35 2.36 -6.85 9.77
N ALA A 36 3.40 -6.61 10.57
CA ALA A 36 4.26 -5.45 10.43
C ALA A 36 5.02 -5.44 9.09
N ALA A 37 5.45 -6.60 8.59
CA ALA A 37 6.05 -6.71 7.26
C ALA A 37 5.03 -6.41 6.16
N ALA A 38 3.81 -6.94 6.27
CA ALA A 38 2.71 -6.67 5.34
C ALA A 38 2.32 -5.19 5.34
N ALA A 39 2.25 -4.55 6.51
CA ALA A 39 1.98 -3.11 6.65
C ALA A 39 3.06 -2.27 5.94
N ARG A 40 4.35 -2.62 6.08
CA ARG A 40 5.45 -1.96 5.33
C ARG A 40 5.30 -2.09 3.82
N ALA A 41 4.95 -3.29 3.35
CA ALA A 41 4.75 -3.54 1.92
C ALA A 41 3.56 -2.72 1.38
N MET A 42 2.47 -2.64 2.13
CA MET A 42 1.30 -1.82 1.77
C MET A 42 1.64 -0.33 1.75
N ALA A 43 2.39 0.18 2.73
CA ALA A 43 2.82 1.58 2.77
C ALA A 43 3.74 1.93 1.58
N SER A 44 4.69 1.06 1.25
CA SER A 44 5.54 1.23 0.06
C SER A 44 4.72 1.24 -1.24
N ARG A 45 3.73 0.36 -1.36
CA ARG A 45 2.85 0.29 -2.53
C ARG A 45 1.97 1.55 -2.66
N ASP A 46 1.48 2.09 -1.54
CA ASP A 46 0.71 3.33 -1.53
C ASP A 46 1.58 4.54 -1.88
N GLN A 47 2.82 4.61 -1.39
CA GLN A 47 3.79 5.63 -1.80
C GLN A 47 4.09 5.57 -3.30
N GLN A 48 4.31 4.37 -3.85
CA GLN A 48 4.50 4.19 -5.29
C GLN A 48 3.27 4.60 -6.09
N ARG A 49 2.06 4.29 -5.60
CA ARG A 49 0.80 4.74 -6.24
C ARG A 49 0.62 6.25 -6.17
N ALA A 50 1.00 6.89 -5.06
CA ALA A 50 0.97 8.33 -4.91
C ALA A 50 1.97 9.01 -5.85
N ALA A 51 3.20 8.47 -5.95
CA ALA A 51 4.23 8.97 -6.85
C ALA A 51 3.87 8.76 -8.34
N ARG A 52 3.13 7.69 -8.66
CA ARG A 52 2.63 7.41 -10.01
C ARG A 52 1.32 8.13 -10.36
N ARG A 53 0.66 8.77 -9.38
CA ARG A 53 -0.50 9.61 -9.67
C ARG A 53 0.03 10.94 -10.20
N PRO A 54 -0.17 11.29 -11.48
CA PRO A 54 0.20 12.62 -11.94
C PRO A 54 -0.66 13.63 -11.18
N ALA A 55 -0.02 14.49 -10.39
CA ALA A 55 -0.67 15.66 -9.83
C ALA A 55 -1.05 16.58 -11.01
N GLY A 56 -2.27 16.41 -11.55
CA GLY A 56 -2.81 17.29 -12.60
C GLY A 56 -3.01 16.70 -13.99
N GLY A 57 -2.86 15.40 -14.20
CA GLY A 57 -3.18 14.78 -15.49
C GLY A 57 -4.52 14.07 -15.45
N ILE A 58 -5.60 14.74 -15.88
CA ILE A 58 -6.76 14.00 -16.40
C ILE A 58 -6.18 13.10 -17.49
N PRO A 59 -6.34 11.76 -17.44
CA PRO A 59 -5.85 10.91 -18.51
C PRO A 59 -6.58 11.36 -19.77
N ASP A 60 -5.84 11.97 -20.71
CA ASP A 60 -6.40 12.36 -21.98
C ASP A 60 -6.77 11.08 -22.74
N LEU A 61 -8.02 10.65 -22.56
CA LEU A 61 -8.55 9.45 -23.19
C LEU A 61 -8.49 9.52 -24.72
N LYS A 62 -8.32 10.73 -25.28
CA LYS A 62 -8.12 10.92 -26.73
C LYS A 62 -6.74 10.45 -27.19
N ARG A 63 -5.65 10.80 -26.50
CA ARG A 63 -4.30 10.29 -26.82
C ARG A 63 -4.21 8.76 -26.78
N ARG A 64 -4.88 8.10 -25.84
CA ARG A 64 -4.84 6.63 -25.73
C ARG A 64 -5.53 5.90 -26.88
N ALA A 65 -6.51 6.53 -27.54
CA ALA A 65 -7.15 6.00 -28.74
C ALA A 65 -6.27 6.18 -30.00
N ALA A 66 -5.34 7.14 -29.98
CA ALA A 66 -4.46 7.45 -31.11
C ALA A 66 -3.21 6.54 -31.19
N GLY A 67 -3.01 5.62 -30.24
CA GLY A 67 -1.92 4.62 -30.33
C GLY A 67 -0.50 5.19 -30.20
N ASP A 68 -0.37 6.43 -29.74
CA ASP A 68 0.91 7.12 -29.63
C ASP A 68 1.63 6.69 -28.33
N PHE A 69 2.44 5.64 -28.45
CA PHE A 69 3.42 5.24 -27.44
C PHE A 69 4.81 5.56 -28.01
N ASP A 70 5.36 6.73 -27.66
CA ASP A 70 6.78 7.02 -27.91
C ASP A 70 7.65 6.10 -27.03
N ASP A 71 8.62 5.45 -27.68
CA ASP A 71 9.68 4.57 -27.12
C ASP A 71 10.85 5.38 -26.54
#